data_AF-A0A2V8L3J2-F1
#
_entry.id   AF-A0A2V8L3J2-F1
#
_cell.length_a   1.000
_cell.length_b   1.000
_cell.length_c   1.000
_cell.angle_alpha   90.00
_cell.angle_beta   90.00
_cell.angle_gamma   90.00
#
_symmetry.space_group_name_H-M   'P 1'
#
loop_
_entity.id
_entity.type
_entity.pdbx_description
1 polymer ?
#
loop_
_entity_poly.entity_id
_entity_poly.type
_entity_poly.pdbx_seq_one_letter_code
_entity_poly.pdbx_strand_id
1 'polypeptide(L)'
;MPSIIRGTCYCIFVYDIAFSIDLNEAERRISSAKRETIKHKRRAPKYFEYRPAPLGISQAAESVRIVESFATDTQVELVVYDFRGVTVIYRVPLAGDSARLPALSEGLYENDQLLADSRRRVEDVLNFIRPAVSKANISTFVEDYIIFQIDGFADTSVEELLNRYGPLWVGSRSYRFKR
;
A
#
# COMPACT_ATOMS: atom_id res chain seq x y z
N MET A 1 -16.73 -20.03 7.66
CA MET A 1 -15.42 -19.36 7.48
C MET A 1 -14.99 -18.84 8.85
N PRO A 2 -13.69 -18.83 9.20
CA PRO A 2 -13.24 -18.36 10.51
C PRO A 2 -13.44 -16.84 10.66
N SER A 3 -13.73 -16.37 11.87
CA SER A 3 -13.88 -14.93 12.14
C SER A 3 -12.50 -14.29 12.32
N ILE A 4 -12.27 -13.14 11.71
CA ILE A 4 -11.05 -12.34 11.84
C ILE A 4 -11.14 -11.51 13.12
N ILE A 5 -10.17 -11.66 14.02
CA ILE A 5 -10.09 -10.82 15.24
C ILE A 5 -9.60 -9.42 14.86
N ARG A 6 -8.54 -9.37 14.04
CA ARG A 6 -7.95 -8.14 13.52
C ARG A 6 -7.19 -8.43 12.24
N GLY A 7 -7.24 -7.50 11.31
CA GLY A 7 -6.44 -7.50 10.11
C GLY A 7 -6.50 -6.15 9.40
N THR A 8 -5.79 -6.05 8.29
CA THR A 8 -5.79 -4.88 7.42
C THR A 8 -5.66 -5.34 5.99
N CYS A 9 -6.53 -4.83 5.12
CA CYS A 9 -6.33 -4.90 3.69
C CYS A 9 -5.62 -3.62 3.24
N TYR A 10 -4.44 -3.77 2.66
CA TYR A 10 -3.68 -2.68 2.08
C TYR A 10 -4.01 -2.57 0.60
N CYS A 11 -4.43 -1.38 0.16
CA CYS A 11 -4.61 -1.06 -1.25
C CYS A 11 -3.50 -0.10 -1.64
N ILE A 12 -2.61 -0.54 -2.51
CA ILE A 12 -1.33 0.13 -2.78
C ILE A 12 -1.29 0.49 -4.26
N PHE A 13 -0.99 1.75 -4.57
CA PHE A 13 -0.79 2.23 -5.94
C PHE A 13 0.63 2.76 -6.09
N VAL A 14 1.33 2.34 -7.14
CA VAL A 14 2.71 2.72 -7.41
C VAL A 14 2.78 3.48 -8.72
N TYR A 15 3.34 4.69 -8.65
CA TYR A 15 3.47 5.62 -9.76
C TYR A 15 4.94 5.88 -10.07
N ASP A 16 5.32 5.85 -11.35
CA ASP A 16 6.56 6.47 -11.84
C ASP A 16 6.27 7.93 -12.19
N ILE A 17 7.00 8.86 -11.55
CA ILE A 17 6.69 10.30 -11.59
C ILE A 17 7.84 11.20 -12.09
N ALA A 18 9.02 10.64 -12.35
CA ALA A 18 10.24 11.43 -12.59
C ALA A 18 11.34 10.63 -13.31
N PHE A 19 12.48 11.24 -13.60
CA PHE A 19 13.73 10.51 -13.86
C PHE A 19 14.57 10.27 -12.60
N SER A 20 14.54 11.22 -11.66
CA SER A 20 15.15 11.09 -10.33
C SER A 20 14.56 12.13 -9.37
N ILE A 21 14.62 11.86 -8.07
CA ILE A 21 14.14 12.77 -7.02
C ILE A 21 15.24 12.99 -5.97
N ASP A 22 15.63 14.24 -5.74
CA ASP A 22 16.47 14.61 -4.59
C ASP A 22 15.60 14.58 -3.34
N LEU A 23 15.69 13.46 -2.64
CA LEU A 23 14.91 13.23 -1.44
C LEU A 23 15.22 14.23 -0.32
N ASN A 24 16.45 14.74 -0.19
CA ASN A 24 16.79 15.73 0.86
C ASN A 24 16.12 17.07 0.57
N GLU A 25 16.08 17.46 -0.70
CA GLU A 25 15.42 18.68 -1.15
C GLU A 25 13.89 18.57 -1.08
N ALA A 26 13.34 17.38 -1.34
CA ALA A 26 11.92 17.08 -1.16
C ALA A 26 11.49 17.17 0.32
N GLU A 27 12.28 16.60 1.24
CA GLU A 27 12.01 16.63 2.69
C GLU A 27 11.96 18.06 3.24
N ARG A 28 12.88 18.93 2.82
CA ARG A 28 12.91 20.35 3.23
C ARG A 28 11.63 21.11 2.88
N ARG A 29 10.87 20.62 1.91
CA ARG A 29 9.61 21.25 1.50
C ARG A 29 8.46 20.75 2.35
N ILE A 30 8.38 19.45 2.63
CA ILE A 30 7.18 18.84 3.22
C ILE A 30 7.32 18.83 4.75
N SER A 31 6.62 19.74 5.42
CA SER A 31 6.67 19.87 6.88
C SER A 31 6.19 18.62 7.65
N SER A 32 5.31 17.82 7.05
CA SER A 32 4.81 16.56 7.62
C SER A 32 5.67 15.34 7.27
N ALA A 33 6.66 15.49 6.38
CA ALA A 33 7.40 14.35 5.88
C ALA A 33 8.39 13.83 6.92
N LYS A 34 8.58 12.52 6.91
CA LYS A 34 9.53 11.80 7.76
C LYS A 34 10.26 10.77 6.92
N ARG A 35 11.51 10.50 7.25
CA ARG A 35 12.23 9.38 6.66
C ARG A 35 11.61 8.07 7.13
N GLU A 36 11.21 7.24 6.18
CA GLU A 36 10.84 5.86 6.48
C GLU A 36 12.12 5.10 6.85
N THR A 37 12.27 4.91 8.16
CA THR A 37 13.30 4.04 8.72
C THR A 37 12.62 2.74 9.09
N ILE A 38 13.08 1.64 8.49
CA ILE A 38 12.56 0.32 8.83
C ILE A 38 12.87 0.09 10.31
N LYS A 39 11.85 0.13 11.17
CA LYS A 39 11.98 -0.19 12.60
C LYS A 39 12.20 -1.70 12.73
N HIS A 40 13.46 -2.12 12.65
CA HIS A 40 13.82 -3.52 12.82
C HIS A 40 13.71 -3.93 14.30
N LYS A 41 12.90 -4.96 14.60
CA LYS A 41 12.79 -5.58 15.93
C LYS A 41 14.04 -6.40 16.34
N ARG A 42 15.00 -6.62 15.44
CA ARG A 42 16.32 -7.23 15.69
C ARG A 42 17.36 -6.56 14.81
N ARG A 43 18.63 -6.52 15.23
CA ARG A 43 19.76 -5.96 14.46
C ARG A 43 19.77 -6.54 13.03
N ALA A 44 19.24 -5.79 12.08
CA ALA A 44 19.39 -6.08 10.68
C ALA A 44 20.77 -5.56 10.22
N PRO A 45 21.44 -6.26 9.30
CA PRO A 45 22.65 -5.75 8.69
C PRO A 45 22.39 -4.41 7.98
N LYS A 46 23.33 -3.46 8.10
CA LYS A 46 23.23 -2.10 7.53
C LYS A 46 23.04 -2.04 6.01
N TYR A 47 23.20 -3.16 5.29
CA TYR A 47 23.00 -3.24 3.84
C TYR A 47 21.51 -3.36 3.43
N PHE A 48 20.60 -3.60 4.38
CA PHE A 48 19.16 -3.68 4.12
C PHE A 48 18.47 -2.30 4.17
N GLU A 49 19.19 -1.25 4.54
CA GLU A 49 18.66 0.11 4.61
C GLU A 49 18.72 0.74 3.23
N TYR A 50 17.57 1.22 2.73
CA TYR A 50 17.52 2.09 1.57
C TYR A 50 18.41 3.32 1.77
N ARG A 51 19.23 3.64 0.78
CA ARG A 51 20.09 4.82 0.77
C ARG A 51 19.89 5.61 -0.52
N PRO A 52 19.33 6.83 -0.46
CA PRO A 52 18.73 7.49 0.72
C PRO A 52 17.47 6.77 1.23
N ALA A 53 17.12 7.00 2.51
CA ALA A 53 15.88 6.45 3.07
C ALA A 53 14.66 7.11 2.39
N PRO A 54 13.64 6.33 1.97
CA PRO A 54 12.44 6.85 1.34
C PRO A 54 11.75 7.90 2.22
N LEU A 55 11.06 8.84 1.57
CA LEU A 55 10.35 9.90 2.26
C LEU A 55 8.89 9.50 2.47
N GLY A 56 8.52 9.24 3.71
CA GLY A 56 7.16 8.95 4.15
C GLY A 56 6.37 10.23 4.43
N ILE A 57 5.11 10.25 3.99
CA ILE A 57 4.18 11.37 4.16
C ILE A 57 2.84 10.78 4.61
N SER A 58 2.32 11.25 5.74
CA SER A 58 0.96 10.91 6.18
C SER A 58 0.02 12.06 5.85
N GLN A 59 -1.09 11.75 5.18
CA GLN A 59 -2.12 12.72 4.82
C GLN A 59 -3.47 12.30 5.39
N ALA A 60 -4.25 13.27 5.87
CA ALA A 60 -5.66 13.04 6.14
C ALA A 60 -6.42 12.76 4.82
N ALA A 61 -7.46 11.95 4.92
CA ALA A 61 -8.31 11.55 3.81
C ALA A 61 -9.75 11.36 4.26
N GLU A 62 -10.67 11.60 3.34
CA GLU A 62 -12.04 11.10 3.51
C GLU A 62 -12.04 9.57 3.35
N SER A 63 -12.89 8.91 4.13
CA SER A 63 -13.05 7.46 4.05
C SER A 63 -13.76 7.09 2.75
N VAL A 64 -13.13 6.25 1.93
CA VAL A 64 -13.72 5.74 0.70
C VAL A 64 -14.43 4.43 1.00
N ARG A 65 -15.74 4.41 0.79
CA ARG A 65 -16.56 3.20 0.96
C ARG A 65 -16.30 2.25 -0.22
N ILE A 66 -15.93 1.02 0.08
CA ILE A 66 -15.64 0.00 -0.93
C ILE A 66 -16.88 -0.86 -1.17
N VAL A 67 -17.42 -1.43 -0.08
CA VAL A 67 -18.69 -2.15 -0.04
C VAL A 67 -19.39 -1.82 1.28
N GLU A 68 -20.62 -2.28 1.51
CA GLU A 68 -21.43 -1.90 2.68
C GLU A 68 -20.71 -2.02 4.04
N SER A 69 -19.89 -3.07 4.21
CA SER A 69 -19.18 -3.35 5.47
C SER A 69 -17.74 -2.83 5.52
N PHE A 70 -17.20 -2.25 4.44
CA PHE A 70 -15.78 -1.91 4.36
C PHE A 70 -15.55 -0.54 3.76
N ALA A 71 -14.72 0.25 4.44
CA ALA A 71 -14.26 1.55 3.99
C ALA A 71 -12.80 1.75 4.39
N THR A 72 -12.10 2.64 3.69
CA THR A 72 -10.72 2.98 4.04
C THR A 72 -10.66 3.77 5.34
N ASP A 73 -9.52 3.70 6.02
CA ASP A 73 -9.16 4.63 7.09
C ASP A 73 -9.12 6.08 6.56
N THR A 74 -9.16 7.04 7.50
CA THR A 74 -9.08 8.48 7.23
C THR A 74 -7.64 9.01 7.16
N GLN A 75 -6.67 8.10 7.01
CA GLN A 75 -5.25 8.39 6.82
C GLN A 75 -4.73 7.61 5.61
N VAL A 76 -4.00 8.30 4.75
CA VAL A 76 -3.33 7.73 3.58
C VAL A 76 -1.84 8.00 3.71
N GLU A 77 -1.04 6.97 3.49
CA GLU A 77 0.41 7.07 3.52
C GLU A 77 0.95 7.15 2.09
N LEU A 78 1.92 8.04 1.89
CA LEU A 78 2.68 8.12 0.66
C LEU A 78 4.16 7.89 0.95
N VAL A 79 4.83 7.15 0.09
CA VAL A 79 6.28 6.92 0.19
C VAL A 79 6.94 7.32 -1.12
N VAL A 80 7.82 8.32 -1.06
CA VAL A 80 8.59 8.82 -2.21
C VAL A 80 9.97 8.17 -2.21
N TYR A 81 10.35 7.61 -3.35
CA TYR A 81 11.65 7.00 -3.59
C TYR A 81 12.49 7.90 -4.50
N ASP A 82 13.81 7.89 -4.31
CA ASP A 82 14.75 8.65 -5.17
C ASP A 82 14.76 8.12 -6.62
N PHE A 83 14.50 6.82 -6.79
CA PHE A 83 14.40 6.11 -8.07
C PHE A 83 13.03 6.25 -8.75
N ARG A 84 12.46 7.47 -8.77
CA ARG A 84 11.29 7.86 -9.59
C ARG A 84 9.91 7.45 -9.08
N GLY A 85 9.84 6.61 -8.04
CA GLY A 85 8.59 6.04 -7.57
C GLY A 85 7.90 6.86 -6.48
N VAL A 86 6.57 6.91 -6.52
CA VAL A 86 5.73 7.21 -5.35
C VAL A 86 4.73 6.08 -5.14
N THR A 87 4.67 5.60 -3.90
CA THR A 87 3.67 4.64 -3.46
C THR A 87 2.59 5.36 -2.66
N VAL A 88 1.32 5.06 -2.91
CA VAL A 88 0.17 5.52 -2.12
C VAL A 88 -0.48 4.30 -1.47
N ILE A 89 -0.72 4.36 -0.16
CA ILE A 89 -1.18 3.22 0.65
C ILE A 89 -2.46 3.61 1.39
N TYR A 90 -3.54 2.92 1.06
CA TYR A 90 -4.81 2.94 1.78
C TYR A 90 -4.91 1.70 2.65
N ARG A 91 -5.58 1.85 3.79
CA ARG A 91 -5.84 0.75 4.73
C ARG A 91 -7.34 0.57 4.88
N VAL A 92 -7.80 -0.66 4.81
CA VAL A 92 -9.17 -1.06 5.13
C VAL A 92 -9.08 -1.99 6.34
N PRO A 93 -9.56 -1.57 7.53
CA PRO A 93 -9.57 -2.42 8.71
C PRO A 93 -10.42 -3.68 8.48
N LEU A 94 -9.91 -4.83 8.92
CA LEU A 94 -10.59 -6.12 8.80
C LEU A 94 -10.92 -6.68 10.18
N ALA A 95 -12.19 -7.02 10.38
CA ALA A 95 -12.68 -7.77 11.54
C ALA A 95 -13.99 -8.48 11.19
N GLY A 96 -14.32 -9.54 11.93
CA GLY A 96 -15.54 -10.31 11.73
C GLY A 96 -15.41 -11.38 10.64
N ASP A 97 -16.52 -11.74 10.01
CA ASP A 97 -16.59 -12.92 9.14
C ASP A 97 -15.70 -12.81 7.88
N SER A 98 -14.74 -13.74 7.74
CA SER A 98 -13.86 -13.79 6.57
C SER A 98 -14.57 -14.20 5.28
N ALA A 99 -15.81 -14.71 5.33
CA ALA A 99 -16.63 -14.95 4.14
C ALA A 99 -16.93 -13.66 3.35
N ARG A 100 -16.71 -12.48 3.94
CA ARG A 100 -16.90 -11.17 3.30
C ARG A 100 -15.68 -10.68 2.51
N LEU A 101 -14.51 -11.33 2.67
CA LEU A 101 -13.28 -10.92 1.97
C LEU A 101 -13.39 -11.03 0.43
N PRO A 102 -14.06 -12.02 -0.17
CA PRO A 102 -14.25 -12.06 -1.62
C PRO A 102 -15.00 -10.83 -2.15
N ALA A 103 -16.08 -10.40 -1.48
CA ALA A 103 -16.83 -9.21 -1.86
C ALA A 103 -15.98 -7.93 -1.73
N LEU A 104 -15.13 -7.85 -0.70
CA LEU A 104 -14.15 -6.77 -0.58
C LEU A 104 -13.14 -6.80 -1.73
N SER A 105 -12.58 -7.97 -2.06
CA SER A 105 -11.63 -8.12 -3.16
C SER A 105 -12.24 -7.72 -4.50
N GLU A 106 -13.50 -8.07 -4.74
CA GLU A 106 -14.25 -7.66 -5.94
C GLU A 106 -14.47 -6.15 -5.97
N GLY A 107 -14.90 -5.53 -4.86
CA GLY A 107 -15.09 -4.09 -4.79
C GLY A 107 -13.79 -3.27 -4.90
N LEU A 108 -12.64 -3.88 -4.64
CA LEU A 108 -11.32 -3.26 -4.81
C LEU A 108 -10.76 -3.42 -6.23
N TYR A 109 -11.26 -4.40 -7.00
CA TYR A 109 -10.79 -4.65 -8.35
C TYR A 109 -11.12 -3.44 -9.25
N GLU A 110 -10.09 -2.83 -9.84
CA GLU A 110 -10.22 -1.65 -10.70
C GLU A 110 -11.04 -0.50 -10.04
N ASN A 111 -10.84 -0.27 -8.74
CA ASN A 111 -11.59 0.74 -8.00
C ASN A 111 -11.23 2.18 -8.44
N ASP A 112 -12.08 2.78 -9.28
CA ASP A 112 -11.88 4.11 -9.85
C ASP A 112 -11.75 5.23 -8.79
N GLN A 113 -12.45 5.12 -7.66
CA GLN A 113 -12.42 6.15 -6.62
C GLN A 113 -11.03 6.22 -5.95
N LEU A 114 -10.48 5.06 -5.59
CA LEU A 114 -9.13 4.97 -5.03
C LEU A 114 -8.06 5.33 -6.07
N LEU A 115 -8.24 4.93 -7.33
CA LEU A 115 -7.31 5.27 -8.41
C LEU A 115 -7.28 6.78 -8.68
N ALA A 116 -8.44 7.43 -8.71
CA ALA A 116 -8.55 8.88 -8.90
C ALA A 116 -7.96 9.66 -7.70
N ASP A 117 -8.29 9.25 -6.46
CA ASP A 117 -7.75 9.92 -5.27
C ASP A 117 -6.23 9.73 -5.16
N SER A 118 -5.71 8.54 -5.41
CA SER A 118 -4.27 8.26 -5.35
C SER A 118 -3.50 9.07 -6.39
N ARG A 119 -4.02 9.15 -7.62
CA ARG A 119 -3.42 9.99 -8.66
C ARG A 119 -3.39 11.46 -8.27
N ARG A 120 -4.50 12.00 -7.77
CA ARG A 120 -4.57 13.39 -7.30
C ARG A 120 -3.54 13.67 -6.20
N ARG A 121 -3.37 12.76 -5.23
CA ARG A 121 -2.37 12.93 -4.16
C ARG A 121 -0.94 12.91 -4.70
N VAL A 122 -0.65 12.07 -5.68
CA VAL A 122 0.67 12.04 -6.34
C VAL A 122 0.92 13.33 -7.11
N GLU A 123 -0.08 13.87 -7.81
CA GLU A 123 0.01 15.17 -8.47
C GLU A 123 0.28 16.29 -7.46
N ASP A 124 -0.41 16.30 -6.32
CA ASP A 124 -0.20 17.27 -5.23
C ASP A 124 1.23 17.18 -4.67
N VAL A 125 1.71 15.97 -4.38
CA VAL A 125 3.08 15.75 -3.89
C VAL A 125 4.09 16.23 -4.94
N LEU A 126 3.95 15.82 -6.20
CA LEU A 126 4.86 16.20 -7.28
C LEU A 126 4.92 17.71 -7.47
N ASN A 127 3.77 18.40 -7.45
CA ASN A 127 3.71 19.85 -7.55
C ASN A 127 4.50 20.52 -6.42
N PHE A 128 4.40 19.96 -5.22
CA PHE A 128 5.04 20.49 -4.04
C PHE A 128 6.54 20.22 -3.99
N ILE A 129 7.00 19.06 -4.45
CA ILE A 129 8.43 18.69 -4.50
C ILE A 129 9.09 19.03 -5.84
N ARG A 130 8.40 19.69 -6.77
CA ARG A 130 8.85 19.94 -8.15
C ARG A 130 10.31 20.42 -8.27
N PRO A 131 10.83 21.33 -7.43
CA PRO A 131 12.22 21.76 -7.51
C PRO A 131 13.25 20.65 -7.22
N ALA A 132 12.85 19.59 -6.52
CA ALA A 132 13.66 18.43 -6.19
C ALA A 132 13.61 17.33 -7.28
N VAL A 133 12.81 17.52 -8.34
CA VAL A 133 12.52 16.48 -9.32
C VAL A 133 13.22 16.77 -10.66
N SER A 134 13.93 15.77 -11.17
CA SER A 134 14.49 15.80 -12.52
C SER A 134 13.50 15.15 -13.51
N LYS A 135 13.17 15.86 -14.59
CA LYS A 135 12.26 15.41 -15.66
C LYS A 135 10.93 14.86 -15.12
N ALA A 136 10.18 15.70 -14.41
CA ALA A 136 8.86 15.36 -13.87
C ALA A 136 7.91 14.86 -14.98
N ASN A 137 7.37 13.65 -14.80
CA ASN A 137 6.40 13.05 -15.70
C ASN A 137 5.68 11.90 -14.98
N ILE A 138 4.38 12.02 -14.75
CA ILE A 138 3.58 10.94 -14.16
C ILE A 138 3.17 9.98 -15.27
N SER A 139 3.67 8.75 -15.22
CA SER A 139 3.29 7.66 -16.11
C SER A 139 1.77 7.47 -16.15
N THR A 140 1.25 7.06 -17.31
CA THR A 140 -0.16 6.64 -17.44
C THR A 140 -0.37 5.24 -16.89
N PHE A 141 0.69 4.44 -16.80
CA PHE A 141 0.68 3.12 -16.19
C PHE A 141 0.86 3.23 -14.68
N VAL A 142 -0.01 2.55 -13.93
CA VAL A 142 -0.01 2.46 -12.47
C VAL A 142 0.00 0.98 -12.12
N GLU A 143 0.87 0.59 -11.20
CA GLU A 143 0.81 -0.75 -10.62
C GLU A 143 -0.03 -0.69 -9.35
N ASP A 144 -0.95 -1.64 -9.18
CA ASP A 144 -1.79 -1.76 -8.00
C ASP A 144 -1.59 -3.12 -7.32
N TYR A 145 -1.60 -3.09 -5.98
CA TYR A 145 -1.46 -4.28 -5.15
C TYR A 145 -2.50 -4.27 -4.04
N ILE A 146 -3.21 -5.39 -3.89
CA ILE A 146 -4.13 -5.63 -2.78
C ILE A 146 -3.53 -6.71 -1.88
N ILE A 147 -3.25 -6.36 -0.63
CA ILE A 147 -2.61 -7.27 0.33
C ILE A 147 -3.52 -7.43 1.55
N PHE A 148 -3.99 -8.65 1.79
CA PHE A 148 -4.71 -9.00 3.01
C PHE A 148 -3.73 -9.47 4.09
N GLN A 149 -3.55 -8.67 5.13
CA GLN A 149 -2.84 -9.07 6.33
C GLN A 149 -3.87 -9.43 7.41
N ILE A 150 -3.84 -10.66 7.88
CA ILE A 150 -4.69 -11.12 8.98
C ILE A 150 -3.80 -11.43 10.18
N ASP A 151 -4.04 -10.74 11.29
CA ASP A 151 -3.24 -10.87 12.51
C ASP A 151 -3.69 -12.05 13.38
N GLY A 152 -4.93 -12.52 13.19
CA GLY A 152 -5.46 -13.68 13.90
C GLY A 152 -6.92 -13.99 13.57
N PHE A 153 -7.28 -15.25 13.76
CA PHE A 153 -8.65 -15.74 13.65
C PHE A 153 -9.18 -16.17 15.02
N ALA A 154 -10.48 -15.98 15.25
CA ALA A 154 -11.16 -16.53 16.40
C ALA A 154 -11.25 -18.06 16.27
N ASP A 155 -10.98 -18.76 17.37
CA ASP A 155 -11.22 -20.20 17.53
C ASP A 155 -10.56 -21.10 16.47
N THR A 156 -9.46 -20.66 15.85
CA THR A 156 -8.71 -21.45 14.85
C THR A 156 -7.26 -20.99 14.80
N SER A 157 -6.33 -21.94 14.83
CA SER A 157 -4.89 -21.66 14.63
C SER A 157 -4.56 -21.47 13.15
N VAL A 158 -3.45 -20.79 12.85
CA VAL A 158 -2.96 -20.64 11.46
C VAL A 158 -2.69 -21.99 10.82
N GLU A 159 -2.15 -22.96 11.58
CA GLU A 159 -1.88 -24.32 11.10
C GLU A 159 -3.17 -25.06 10.73
N GLU A 160 -4.19 -25.00 11.59
CA GLU A 160 -5.49 -25.61 11.31
C GLU A 160 -6.14 -24.96 10.09
N LEU A 161 -6.00 -23.64 9.94
CA LEU A 161 -6.52 -22.91 8.79
C LEU A 161 -5.84 -23.34 7.48
N LEU A 162 -4.51 -23.44 7.47
CA LEU A 162 -3.74 -23.89 6.30
C LEU A 162 -4.06 -25.35 5.95
N ASN A 163 -4.20 -26.22 6.94
CA ASN A 163 -4.53 -27.63 6.69
C ASN A 163 -5.96 -27.79 6.15
N ARG A 164 -6.92 -27.04 6.69
CA ARG A 164 -8.33 -27.14 6.30
C ARG A 164 -8.66 -26.42 5.00
N TYR A 165 -8.06 -25.25 4.78
CA TYR A 165 -8.42 -24.36 3.66
C TYR A 165 -7.29 -24.13 2.67
N GLY A 166 -6.02 -24.39 3.00
CA GLY A 166 -4.88 -24.22 2.09
C GLY A 166 -5.08 -24.84 0.69
N PRO A 167 -5.66 -26.04 0.55
CA PRO A 167 -5.97 -26.62 -0.77
C PRO A 167 -6.94 -25.79 -1.62
N LEU A 168 -7.83 -25.00 -0.99
CA LEU A 168 -8.77 -24.10 -1.68
C LEU A 168 -8.09 -22.79 -2.11
N TRP A 169 -6.98 -22.41 -1.49
CA TRP A 169 -6.25 -21.16 -1.77
C TRP A 169 -5.14 -21.39 -2.83
N VAL A 170 -4.72 -22.64 -3.04
CA VAL A 170 -3.75 -23.03 -4.09
C VAL A 170 -4.41 -23.18 -5.47
N GLY A 171 -5.70 -22.86 -5.61
CA GLY A 171 -6.42 -22.86 -6.88
C GLY A 171 -6.19 -21.61 -7.73
N SER A 172 -5.36 -21.75 -8.77
CA SER A 172 -5.35 -20.99 -10.05
C SER A 172 -4.68 -19.60 -10.14
N ARG A 173 -3.36 -19.57 -10.27
CA ARG A 173 -2.62 -19.10 -11.48
C ARG A 173 -1.11 -19.20 -11.23
N SER A 174 -0.47 -20.18 -11.85
CA SER A 174 0.98 -20.21 -11.99
C SER A 174 1.37 -19.12 -12.99
N TYR A 175 1.78 -17.94 -12.51
CA TYR A 175 2.50 -16.99 -13.35
C TYR A 175 3.88 -17.58 -13.63
N ARG A 176 4.01 -18.30 -14.76
CA ARG A 176 5.31 -18.52 -15.39
C ARG A 176 5.79 -17.18 -15.90
N PHE A 177 6.76 -16.58 -15.20
CA PHE A 177 7.65 -15.63 -15.83
C PHE A 177 8.36 -16.36 -16.98
N LYS A 178 8.02 -16.01 -18.23
CA LYS A 178 8.88 -16.31 -19.36
C LYS A 178 10.14 -15.46 -19.17
N ARG A 179 11.29 -16.15 -19.08
CA ARG A 179 12.61 -15.55 -19.21
C ARG A 179 12.77 -14.91 -20.59
#